data_AF-A0A5C7XKM6-F1
#
_entry.id   AF-A0A5C7XKM6-F1
#
_cell.length_a   1.000
_cell.length_b   1.000
_cell.length_c   1.000
_cell.angle_alpha   90.00
_cell.angle_beta   90.00
_cell.angle_gamma   90.00
#
_symmetry.space_group_name_H-M   'P 1'
#
loop_
_entity.id
_entity.type
_entity.pdbx_description
1 polymer ?
#
loop_
_entity_poly.entity_id
_entity_poly.type
_entity_poly.pdbx_seq_one_letter_code
_entity_poly.pdbx_strand_id
1 'polypeptide(L)'
;MGFHSGELAAQRQAGVQAQAARLAPMVGPAELRGGTAAFLADARFAALTARDGAGGLWTSPLLAAPGFLQASGPNTLRIGTTLPAADPLHSLPAGQVAGLVVVDFTTRRRVRINGALTASDEAGMILDVDQAYGNCPQYIHRRHITVGGEPLNPVRTVRYNGKRLRGSDIRLIESADTFFLGTTHPEAGNDASHRGGPAGFVRVTDERLWWPDYPGNNMFNSFGNLAVDPTAALLFVDFRTGDTLQLSGTATVDWAAPAEDHDDQTGRRVLFTPRQVVATAIPDLTSPARAGQHE
;
A
#
# COMPACT_ATOMS: atom_id res chain seq x y z
N MET A 1 17.70 1.05 16.21
CA MET A 1 16.29 0.75 15.89
C MET A 1 16.20 -0.67 15.40
N GLY A 2 15.12 -1.36 15.75
CA GLY A 2 14.84 -2.75 15.38
C GLY A 2 13.32 -2.95 15.30
N PHE A 3 12.89 -4.20 15.18
CA PHE A 3 11.47 -4.50 15.12
C PHE A 3 10.71 -4.07 16.38
N HIS A 4 9.49 -3.58 16.24
CA HIS A 4 8.64 -3.24 17.38
C HIS A 4 8.00 -4.51 17.98
N SER A 5 7.36 -4.37 19.15
CA SER A 5 6.85 -5.49 19.94
C SER A 5 5.86 -6.39 19.19
N GLY A 6 4.98 -5.79 18.37
CA GLY A 6 4.02 -6.50 17.53
C GLY A 6 4.71 -7.34 16.44
N GLU A 7 5.71 -6.79 15.75
CA GLU A 7 6.49 -7.52 14.74
C GLU A 7 7.22 -8.71 15.39
N LEU A 8 7.86 -8.49 16.53
CA LEU A 8 8.54 -9.56 17.27
C LEU A 8 7.56 -10.66 17.70
N ALA A 9 6.33 -10.31 18.09
CA ALA A 9 5.29 -11.27 18.44
C ALA A 9 4.85 -12.10 17.21
N ALA A 10 4.60 -11.44 16.08
CA ALA A 10 4.25 -12.13 14.83
C ALA A 10 5.38 -13.03 14.32
N GLN A 11 6.64 -12.59 14.43
CA GLN A 11 7.82 -13.38 14.07
C GLN A 11 7.97 -14.63 14.97
N ARG A 12 7.68 -14.51 16.28
CA ARG A 12 7.64 -15.65 17.20
C ARG A 12 6.54 -16.63 16.83
N GLN A 13 5.35 -16.12 16.54
CA GLN A 13 4.20 -16.95 16.14
C GLN A 13 4.48 -17.71 14.84
N ALA A 14 5.19 -17.09 13.90
CA ALA A 14 5.58 -17.69 12.63
C ALA A 14 6.84 -18.59 12.72
N GLY A 15 7.57 -18.60 13.84
CA GLY A 15 8.80 -19.38 13.99
C GLY A 15 9.99 -18.90 13.15
N VAL A 16 10.03 -17.61 12.78
CA VAL A 16 11.02 -17.02 11.85
C VAL A 16 11.96 -15.99 12.49
N GLN A 17 12.08 -15.98 13.81
CA GLN A 17 12.84 -14.95 14.54
C GLN A 17 14.30 -14.83 14.06
N ALA A 18 14.95 -15.96 13.78
CA ALA A 18 16.35 -15.99 13.34
C ALA A 18 16.52 -15.37 11.94
N GLN A 19 15.56 -15.61 11.03
CA GLN A 19 15.55 -15.04 9.69
C GLN A 19 15.27 -13.54 9.75
N ALA A 20 14.27 -13.13 10.55
CA ALA A 20 13.91 -11.73 10.73
C ALA A 20 15.08 -10.91 11.32
N ALA A 21 15.77 -11.44 12.35
CA ALA A 21 16.89 -10.76 13.00
C ALA A 21 18.03 -10.37 12.03
N ARG A 22 18.25 -11.18 10.98
CA ARG A 22 19.25 -10.86 9.92
C ARG A 22 18.87 -9.64 9.08
N LEU A 23 17.59 -9.29 9.04
CA LEU A 23 17.05 -8.16 8.27
C LEU A 23 16.90 -6.89 9.11
N ALA A 24 17.05 -6.96 10.44
CA ALA A 24 16.94 -5.80 11.32
C ALA A 24 17.81 -4.60 10.89
N PRO A 25 19.06 -4.77 10.39
CA PRO A 25 19.86 -3.65 9.90
C PRO A 25 19.25 -2.94 8.67
N MET A 26 18.41 -3.62 7.90
CA MET A 26 17.74 -3.03 6.72
C MET A 26 16.62 -2.06 7.12
N VAL A 27 16.10 -2.14 8.34
CA VAL A 27 15.03 -1.28 8.89
C VAL A 27 15.63 -0.09 9.67
N GLY A 28 16.87 0.25 9.35
CA GLY A 28 17.59 1.36 9.98
C GLY A 28 17.04 2.74 9.56
N PRO A 29 17.67 3.80 10.10
CA PRO A 29 17.35 5.17 9.72
C PRO A 29 17.41 5.35 8.21
N ALA A 30 16.49 6.14 7.66
CA ALA A 30 16.41 6.37 6.24
C ALA A 30 17.70 6.98 5.67
N GLU A 31 18.12 6.47 4.52
CA GLU A 31 19.13 7.11 3.68
C GLU A 31 18.63 7.15 2.23
N LEU A 32 17.95 8.24 1.88
CA LEU A 32 17.43 8.51 0.55
C LEU A 32 18.54 9.00 -0.39
N ARG A 33 19.58 8.17 -0.58
CA ARG A 33 20.71 8.48 -1.46
C ARG A 33 20.93 7.40 -2.51
N GLY A 34 21.77 7.72 -3.49
CA GLY A 34 22.22 6.79 -4.53
C GLY A 34 21.06 6.09 -5.23
N GLY A 35 21.07 4.76 -5.23
CA GLY A 35 20.10 3.94 -5.96
C GLY A 35 18.64 4.07 -5.48
N THR A 36 18.41 4.44 -4.21
CA THR A 36 17.06 4.71 -3.70
C THR A 36 16.54 6.03 -4.25
N ALA A 37 17.36 7.10 -4.20
CA ALA A 37 16.99 8.40 -4.75
C ALA A 37 16.70 8.33 -6.26
N ALA A 38 17.55 7.63 -7.02
CA ALA A 38 17.33 7.42 -8.45
C ALA A 38 16.04 6.65 -8.74
N PHE A 39 15.75 5.59 -7.97
CA PHE A 39 14.50 4.84 -8.10
C PHE A 39 13.26 5.70 -7.83
N LEU A 40 13.30 6.54 -6.80
CA LEU A 40 12.20 7.44 -6.48
C LEU A 40 11.99 8.46 -7.60
N ALA A 41 13.05 9.06 -8.13
CA ALA A 41 12.97 10.01 -9.22
C ALA A 41 12.33 9.41 -10.49
N ASP A 42 12.56 8.13 -10.78
CA ASP A 42 11.97 7.45 -11.96
C ASP A 42 10.54 6.93 -11.73
N ALA A 43 10.07 6.92 -10.49
CA ALA A 43 8.78 6.33 -10.15
C ALA A 43 7.61 7.08 -10.81
N ARG A 44 6.55 6.33 -11.09
CA ARG A 44 5.27 6.85 -11.62
C ARG A 44 4.06 6.52 -10.74
N PHE A 45 4.28 5.66 -9.75
CA PHE A 45 3.24 5.15 -8.87
C PHE A 45 3.77 5.06 -7.44
N ALA A 46 2.98 5.57 -6.50
CA ALA A 46 3.10 5.24 -5.10
C ALA A 46 1.72 5.07 -4.46
N ALA A 47 1.65 4.40 -3.32
CA ALA A 47 0.46 4.36 -2.48
C ALA A 47 0.77 4.95 -1.11
N LEU A 48 0.06 6.01 -0.75
CA LEU A 48 0.21 6.76 0.50
C LEU A 48 -0.86 6.32 1.50
N THR A 49 -0.45 5.91 2.69
CA THR A 49 -1.31 5.63 3.83
C THR A 49 -1.20 6.75 4.85
N ALA A 50 -2.31 7.39 5.18
CA ALA A 50 -2.40 8.44 6.19
C ALA A 50 -3.82 8.52 6.77
N ARG A 51 -4.04 9.44 7.71
CA ARG A 51 -5.38 9.72 8.25
C ARG A 51 -5.97 10.97 7.61
N ASP A 52 -7.24 10.88 7.24
CA ASP A 52 -8.03 12.04 6.80
C ASP A 52 -8.31 13.00 7.97
N GLY A 53 -8.97 14.14 7.68
CA GLY A 53 -9.34 15.12 8.71
C GLY A 53 -10.33 14.62 9.76
N ALA A 54 -11.01 13.49 9.52
CA ALA A 54 -11.90 12.83 10.46
C ALA A 54 -11.19 11.70 11.25
N GLY A 55 -9.90 11.47 11.00
CA GLY A 55 -9.10 10.43 11.63
C GLY A 55 -9.21 9.04 10.99
N GLY A 56 -9.96 8.90 9.89
CA GLY A 56 -10.09 7.66 9.12
C GLY A 56 -8.77 7.31 8.44
N LEU A 57 -8.29 6.07 8.61
CA LEU A 57 -7.10 5.60 7.91
C LEU A 57 -7.47 5.23 6.47
N TRP A 58 -6.73 5.75 5.49
CA TRP A 58 -6.92 5.46 4.08
C TRP A 58 -5.58 5.17 3.41
N THR A 59 -5.63 4.43 2.31
CA THR A 59 -4.51 4.28 1.38
C THR A 59 -4.93 4.83 0.02
N SER A 60 -4.16 5.77 -0.52
CA SER A 60 -4.48 6.51 -1.73
C SER A 60 -3.38 6.37 -2.78
N PRO A 61 -3.71 6.15 -4.06
CA PRO A 61 -2.71 6.13 -5.12
C PRO A 61 -2.20 7.55 -5.37
N LEU A 62 -0.91 7.67 -5.66
CA LEU A 62 -0.25 8.84 -6.21
C LEU A 62 0.29 8.44 -7.58
N LEU A 63 -0.15 9.15 -8.60
CA LEU A 63 0.16 8.90 -10.00
C LEU A 63 0.68 10.18 -10.60
N ALA A 64 1.90 10.18 -11.10
CA ALA A 64 2.49 11.36 -11.75
C ALA A 64 3.61 10.94 -12.71
N ALA A 65 4.07 11.89 -13.52
CA ALA A 65 5.27 11.70 -14.33
C ALA A 65 6.53 11.54 -13.43
N PRO A 66 7.60 10.90 -13.95
CA PRO A 66 8.88 10.85 -13.27
C PRO A 66 9.35 12.23 -12.80
N GLY A 67 9.97 12.25 -11.63
CA GLY A 67 10.39 13.47 -10.95
C GLY A 67 9.42 13.95 -9.88
N PHE A 68 8.24 13.32 -9.71
CA PHE A 68 7.32 13.71 -8.63
C PHE A 68 7.77 13.25 -7.25
N LEU A 69 8.63 12.23 -7.13
CA LEU A 69 9.25 11.84 -5.86
C LEU A 69 10.72 12.22 -5.89
N GLN A 70 11.11 13.18 -5.05
CA GLN A 70 12.47 13.71 -5.01
C GLN A 70 13.04 13.63 -3.61
N ALA A 71 14.16 12.92 -3.46
CA ALA A 71 14.96 12.98 -2.25
C ALA A 71 15.69 14.34 -2.20
N SER A 72 15.16 15.30 -1.42
CA SER A 72 15.76 16.63 -1.25
C SER A 72 16.81 16.68 -0.15
N GLY A 73 17.02 15.57 0.56
CA GLY A 73 18.02 15.36 1.60
C GLY A 73 18.11 13.87 1.96
N PRO A 74 18.98 13.48 2.91
CA PRO A 74 19.11 12.08 3.31
C PRO A 74 17.83 11.51 3.91
N ASN A 75 16.99 12.35 4.52
CA ASN A 75 15.78 11.96 5.24
C ASN A 75 14.56 12.76 4.76
N THR A 76 14.66 13.52 3.67
CA THR A 76 13.55 14.37 3.21
C THR A 76 13.11 13.95 1.84
N LEU A 77 11.85 13.55 1.73
CA LEU A 77 11.19 13.21 0.48
C LEU A 77 10.16 14.29 0.12
N ARG A 78 10.38 14.98 -0.99
CA ARG A 78 9.39 15.86 -1.62
C ARG A 78 8.52 15.02 -2.56
N ILE A 79 7.21 15.16 -2.41
CA ILE A 79 6.19 14.56 -3.25
C ILE A 79 5.52 15.70 -4.02
N GLY A 80 5.96 15.94 -5.25
CA GLY A 80 5.51 17.01 -6.14
C GLY A 80 4.16 16.74 -6.81
N THR A 81 3.20 16.27 -6.03
CA THR A 81 1.81 16.09 -6.47
C THR A 81 0.86 16.19 -5.28
N THR A 82 -0.40 16.53 -5.54
CA THR A 82 -1.46 16.60 -4.53
C THR A 82 -2.48 15.48 -4.72
N LEU A 83 -3.39 15.32 -3.76
CA LEU A 83 -4.52 14.40 -3.84
C LEU A 83 -5.77 15.14 -4.34
N PRO A 84 -6.43 14.66 -5.40
CA PRO A 84 -7.59 15.34 -5.99
C PRO A 84 -8.78 15.33 -5.03
N ALA A 85 -9.71 16.29 -5.18
CA ALA A 85 -10.86 16.49 -4.27
C ALA A 85 -11.74 15.25 -4.05
N ALA A 86 -11.75 14.31 -4.99
CA ALA A 86 -12.48 13.05 -4.89
C ALA A 86 -11.78 11.96 -4.06
N ASP A 87 -10.51 12.16 -3.67
CA ASP A 87 -9.75 11.24 -2.82
C ASP A 87 -10.07 11.49 -1.33
N PRO A 88 -10.25 10.43 -0.50
CA PRO A 88 -10.48 10.57 0.94
C PRO A 88 -9.39 11.33 1.71
N LEU A 89 -8.15 11.26 1.23
CA LEU A 89 -6.98 11.98 1.78
C LEU A 89 -6.79 13.35 1.12
N HIS A 90 -7.75 13.88 0.37
CA HIS A 90 -7.70 15.26 -0.11
C HIS A 90 -7.53 16.24 1.06
N SER A 91 -6.74 17.31 0.85
CA SER A 91 -6.41 18.30 1.88
C SER A 91 -5.83 17.65 3.16
N LEU A 92 -4.94 16.69 2.97
CA LEU A 92 -4.29 15.93 4.04
C LEU A 92 -3.63 16.86 5.07
N PRO A 93 -3.93 16.76 6.38
CA PRO A 93 -3.31 17.63 7.36
C PRO A 93 -1.82 17.29 7.55
N ALA A 94 -0.97 18.32 7.59
CA ALA A 94 0.43 18.17 7.99
C ALA A 94 0.55 17.88 9.50
N GLY A 95 1.74 17.47 9.94
CA GLY A 95 2.04 17.12 11.33
C GLY A 95 1.56 15.73 11.75
N GLN A 96 1.35 14.82 10.80
CA GLN A 96 0.90 13.45 11.06
C GLN A 96 1.90 12.42 10.52
N VAL A 97 1.86 11.20 11.07
CA VAL A 97 2.59 10.06 10.53
C VAL A 97 1.98 9.58 9.20
N ALA A 98 2.82 9.14 8.27
CA ALA A 98 2.41 8.60 6.99
C ALA A 98 3.32 7.43 6.57
N GLY A 99 2.71 6.47 5.89
CA GLY A 99 3.41 5.35 5.26
C GLY A 99 3.28 5.43 3.75
N LEU A 100 4.32 5.14 3.00
CA LEU A 100 4.35 5.22 1.55
C LEU A 100 5.00 3.96 0.99
N VAL A 101 4.39 3.36 -0.02
CA VAL A 101 5.04 2.31 -0.81
C VAL A 101 5.12 2.74 -2.26
N VAL A 102 6.34 2.82 -2.76
CA VAL A 102 6.65 3.17 -4.15
C VAL A 102 6.92 1.88 -4.90
N VAL A 103 6.24 1.68 -6.04
CA VAL A 103 6.35 0.45 -6.82
C VAL A 103 6.58 0.80 -8.28
N ASP A 104 7.65 0.24 -8.84
CA ASP A 104 7.83 0.14 -10.28
C ASP A 104 7.50 -1.29 -10.70
N PHE A 105 6.36 -1.43 -11.37
CA PHE A 105 5.89 -2.73 -11.86
C PHE A 105 6.71 -3.26 -13.04
N THR A 106 7.36 -2.39 -13.81
CA THR A 106 8.19 -2.80 -14.96
C THR A 106 9.46 -3.48 -14.46
N THR A 107 10.19 -2.80 -13.59
CA THR A 107 11.44 -3.34 -13.00
C THR A 107 11.19 -4.26 -11.81
N ARG A 108 9.93 -4.38 -11.37
CA ARG A 108 9.51 -5.14 -10.18
C ARG A 108 10.24 -4.71 -8.92
N ARG A 109 10.49 -3.40 -8.79
CA ARG A 109 11.14 -2.83 -7.61
C ARG A 109 10.11 -2.17 -6.73
N ARG A 110 10.34 -2.22 -5.42
CA ARG A 110 9.54 -1.49 -4.45
C ARG A 110 10.41 -0.95 -3.32
N VAL A 111 10.03 0.21 -2.81
CA VAL A 111 10.59 0.81 -1.59
C VAL A 111 9.43 1.19 -0.68
N ARG A 112 9.54 0.84 0.60
CA ARG A 112 8.65 1.30 1.66
C ARG A 112 9.32 2.42 2.40
N ILE A 113 8.55 3.46 2.71
CA ILE A 113 9.00 4.70 3.29
C ILE A 113 7.99 5.08 4.38
N ASN A 114 8.43 5.16 5.63
CA ASN A 114 7.60 5.57 6.74
C ASN A 114 8.21 6.83 7.37
N GLY A 115 7.36 7.76 7.79
CA GLY A 115 7.82 9.03 8.34
C GLY A 115 6.69 9.96 8.78
N ALA A 116 7.02 11.22 8.98
CA ALA A 116 6.09 12.28 9.32
C ALA A 116 5.85 13.24 8.14
N LEU A 117 4.60 13.46 7.79
CA LEU A 117 4.20 14.46 6.81
C LEU A 117 4.34 15.84 7.45
N THR A 118 5.36 16.60 7.06
CA THR A 118 5.68 17.91 7.66
C THR A 118 5.05 19.08 6.91
N ALA A 119 4.71 18.90 5.63
CA ALA A 119 3.98 19.87 4.83
C ALA A 119 3.04 19.17 3.84
N SER A 120 1.90 19.81 3.56
CA SER A 120 0.87 19.38 2.62
C SER A 120 0.09 20.61 2.17
N ASP A 121 0.30 21.03 0.92
CA ASP A 121 -0.27 22.24 0.33
C ASP A 121 -0.50 22.07 -1.18
N GLU A 122 -0.82 23.15 -1.88
CA GLU A 122 -1.07 23.13 -3.34
C GLU A 122 0.18 22.74 -4.16
N ALA A 123 1.38 22.93 -3.62
CA ALA A 123 2.65 22.59 -4.27
C ALA A 123 3.06 21.12 -4.06
N GLY A 124 2.32 20.37 -3.22
CA GLY A 124 2.54 18.96 -2.94
C GLY A 124 2.70 18.64 -1.47
N MET A 125 3.53 17.65 -1.16
CA MET A 125 3.74 17.14 0.19
C MET A 125 5.23 17.00 0.50
N ILE A 126 5.60 17.12 1.77
CA ILE A 126 6.96 16.85 2.27
C ILE A 126 6.87 15.81 3.39
N LEU A 127 7.63 14.73 3.23
CA LEU A 127 7.77 13.68 4.22
C LEU A 127 9.17 13.75 4.84
N ASP A 128 9.24 13.93 6.15
CA ASP A 128 10.44 13.66 6.94
C ASP A 128 10.48 12.16 7.25
N VAL A 129 11.51 11.49 6.75
CA VAL A 129 11.56 10.04 6.60
C VAL A 129 12.35 9.41 7.73
N ASP A 130 11.68 8.55 8.48
CA ASP A 130 12.29 7.77 9.56
C ASP A 130 12.93 6.49 8.99
N GLN A 131 12.23 5.82 8.08
CA GLN A 131 12.62 4.53 7.52
C GLN A 131 12.41 4.51 6.01
N ALA A 132 13.39 3.99 5.27
CA ALA A 132 13.27 3.74 3.84
C ALA A 132 14.01 2.46 3.45
N TYR A 133 13.29 1.44 2.98
CA TYR A 133 13.89 0.15 2.68
C TYR A 133 13.22 -0.57 1.51
N GLY A 134 14.05 -1.28 0.74
CA GLY A 134 13.60 -2.13 -0.35
C GLY A 134 13.12 -3.49 0.14
N ASN A 135 12.10 -4.03 -0.50
CA ASN A 135 11.61 -5.38 -0.24
C ASN A 135 11.71 -6.26 -1.50
N CYS A 136 11.79 -7.58 -1.32
CA CYS A 136 11.87 -8.59 -2.39
C CYS A 136 10.84 -8.35 -3.51
N PRO A 137 11.17 -8.56 -4.81
CA PRO A 137 10.26 -8.35 -5.95
C PRO A 137 9.13 -9.40 -6.09
N GLN A 138 9.03 -10.31 -5.12
CA GLN A 138 8.06 -11.41 -5.15
C GLN A 138 6.62 -10.89 -5.23
N TYR A 139 5.83 -11.54 -6.09
CA TYR A 139 4.44 -11.21 -6.42
C TYR A 139 4.18 -9.80 -6.99
N ILE A 140 5.21 -9.04 -7.36
CA ILE A 140 5.01 -7.84 -8.20
C ILE A 140 4.85 -8.30 -9.65
N HIS A 141 3.62 -8.26 -10.14
CA HIS A 141 3.29 -8.63 -11.51
C HIS A 141 3.69 -7.52 -12.48
N ARG A 142 4.44 -7.88 -13.52
CA ARG A 142 4.87 -6.91 -14.54
C ARG A 142 3.67 -6.31 -15.26
N ARG A 143 3.64 -4.98 -15.29
CA ARG A 143 2.74 -4.15 -16.11
C ARG A 143 3.39 -2.81 -16.37
N HIS A 144 3.07 -2.21 -17.51
CA HIS A 144 3.49 -0.86 -17.86
C HIS A 144 2.37 0.10 -17.51
N ILE A 145 2.67 1.09 -16.66
CA ILE A 145 1.70 2.11 -16.29
C ILE A 145 2.04 3.38 -17.04
N THR A 146 1.06 3.88 -17.80
CA THR A 146 1.12 5.22 -18.35
C THR A 146 0.24 6.11 -17.47
N VAL A 147 0.81 7.22 -17.03
CA VAL A 147 0.07 8.30 -16.38
C VAL A 147 0.01 9.43 -17.41
N GLY A 148 -1.19 9.91 -17.71
CA GLY A 148 -1.41 11.06 -18.61
C GLY A 148 -0.69 12.33 -18.14
N GLY A 149 -0.59 13.32 -19.04
CA GLY A 149 -0.03 14.64 -18.75
C GLY A 149 -0.95 15.52 -17.89
N GLU A 150 -0.45 16.71 -17.53
CA GLU A 150 -1.07 17.72 -16.63
C GLU A 150 -2.59 17.60 -16.42
N PRO A 151 -3.08 17.54 -15.17
CA PRO A 151 -2.39 17.87 -13.91
C PRO A 151 -1.45 16.77 -13.36
N LEU A 152 -0.55 17.17 -12.44
CA LEU A 152 0.46 16.31 -11.78
C LEU A 152 -0.11 15.07 -11.03
N ASN A 153 -1.42 15.01 -10.76
CA ASN A 153 -2.19 13.80 -10.44
C ASN A 153 -3.48 13.81 -11.26
N PRO A 154 -3.84 12.74 -12.00
CA PRO A 154 -5.05 12.77 -12.80
C PRO A 154 -6.31 13.00 -11.96
N VAL A 155 -7.25 13.78 -12.53
CA VAL A 155 -8.55 14.04 -11.92
C VAL A 155 -9.29 12.71 -11.72
N ARG A 156 -10.03 12.62 -10.61
CA ARG A 156 -10.82 11.44 -10.29
C ARG A 156 -12.30 11.75 -10.31
N THR A 157 -13.07 10.82 -10.86
CA THR A 157 -14.53 10.88 -10.81
C THR A 157 -15.02 9.94 -9.70
N VAL A 158 -15.75 10.48 -8.72
CA VAL A 158 -16.39 9.66 -7.69
C VAL A 158 -17.45 8.79 -8.34
N ARG A 159 -17.34 7.47 -8.16
CA ARG A 159 -18.32 6.47 -8.59
C ARG A 159 -19.24 6.05 -7.45
N TYR A 160 -18.72 6.07 -6.22
CA TYR A 160 -19.46 5.71 -5.02
C TYR A 160 -18.74 6.18 -3.76
N ASN A 161 -19.52 6.56 -2.76
CA ASN A 161 -19.07 6.81 -1.40
C ASN A 161 -20.15 6.26 -0.46
N GLY A 162 -19.80 5.28 0.36
CA GLY A 162 -20.76 4.63 1.24
C GLY A 162 -20.11 3.66 2.23
N LYS A 163 -20.90 2.69 2.71
CA LYS A 163 -20.50 1.75 3.76
C LYS A 163 -20.56 0.28 3.34
N ARG A 164 -21.10 -0.03 2.16
CA ARG A 164 -21.31 -1.40 1.68
C ARG A 164 -20.62 -1.59 0.34
N LEU A 165 -20.07 -2.78 0.14
CA LEU A 165 -19.50 -3.16 -1.15
C LEU A 165 -20.62 -3.36 -2.17
N ARG A 166 -20.44 -2.80 -3.37
CA ARG A 166 -21.32 -3.08 -4.51
C ARG A 166 -20.78 -4.27 -5.30
N GLY A 167 -21.61 -4.86 -6.16
CA GLY A 167 -21.16 -5.96 -7.02
C GLY A 167 -19.97 -5.61 -7.93
N SER A 168 -19.83 -4.34 -8.35
CA SER A 168 -18.63 -3.88 -9.08
C SER A 168 -17.37 -3.89 -8.23
N ASP A 169 -17.50 -3.52 -6.95
CA ASP A 169 -16.39 -3.42 -6.02
C ASP A 169 -15.88 -4.83 -5.68
N ILE A 170 -16.80 -5.77 -5.48
CA ILE A 170 -16.50 -7.21 -5.27
C ILE A 170 -15.76 -7.79 -6.48
N ARG A 171 -16.25 -7.55 -7.70
CA ARG A 171 -15.58 -8.02 -8.92
C ARG A 171 -14.16 -7.45 -9.07
N LEU A 172 -13.95 -6.19 -8.71
CA LEU A 172 -12.60 -5.60 -8.71
C LEU A 172 -11.69 -6.31 -7.70
N ILE A 173 -12.17 -6.54 -6.49
CA ILE A 173 -11.42 -7.26 -5.44
C ILE A 173 -11.06 -8.68 -5.91
N GLU A 174 -12.04 -9.44 -6.40
CA GLU A 174 -11.88 -10.85 -6.77
C GLU A 174 -11.12 -11.05 -8.10
N SER A 175 -10.91 -9.99 -8.88
CA SER A 175 -10.06 -10.03 -10.08
C SER A 175 -8.65 -9.49 -9.83
N ALA A 176 -8.41 -8.88 -8.66
CA ALA A 176 -7.13 -8.29 -8.33
C ALA A 176 -6.05 -9.34 -8.14
N ASP A 177 -4.91 -9.10 -8.78
CA ASP A 177 -3.64 -9.79 -8.55
C ASP A 177 -2.70 -8.95 -7.66
N THR A 178 -3.13 -7.74 -7.31
CA THR A 178 -2.40 -6.78 -6.49
C THR A 178 -3.36 -5.85 -5.75
N PHE A 179 -3.05 -5.54 -4.49
CA PHE A 179 -3.64 -4.44 -3.74
C PHE A 179 -2.60 -3.82 -2.80
N PHE A 180 -2.95 -2.68 -2.19
CA PHE A 180 -2.11 -2.01 -1.21
C PHE A 180 -2.79 -2.00 0.15
N LEU A 181 -2.02 -2.31 1.19
CA LEU A 181 -2.48 -2.40 2.57
C LEU A 181 -1.81 -1.29 3.39
N GLY A 182 -2.64 -0.41 3.92
CA GLY A 182 -2.32 0.54 4.97
C GLY A 182 -2.57 -0.04 6.36
N THR A 183 -1.59 0.09 7.25
CA THR A 183 -1.72 -0.27 8.67
C THR A 183 -1.07 0.80 9.53
N THR A 184 -1.34 0.78 10.84
CA THR A 184 -0.87 1.80 11.78
C THR A 184 -0.34 1.16 13.05
N HIS A 185 0.63 1.79 13.68
CA HIS A 185 1.09 1.50 15.04
C HIS A 185 1.10 2.80 15.85
N PRO A 186 0.61 2.81 17.11
CA PRO A 186 0.58 4.03 17.93
C PRO A 186 1.93 4.72 18.08
N GLU A 187 3.02 3.94 18.14
CA GLU A 187 4.38 4.46 18.33
C GLU A 187 5.24 4.45 17.07
N ALA A 188 5.03 3.50 16.15
CA ALA A 188 5.88 3.31 14.97
C ALA A 188 5.29 3.97 13.72
N GLY A 189 4.09 4.55 13.83
CA GLY A 189 3.44 5.33 12.80
C GLY A 189 2.66 4.49 11.77
N ASN A 190 2.32 5.15 10.67
CA ASN A 190 1.59 4.56 9.56
C ASN A 190 2.55 3.82 8.62
N ASP A 191 2.03 2.78 7.98
CA ASP A 191 2.77 1.96 7.04
C ASP A 191 1.92 1.64 5.81
N ALA A 192 2.54 1.65 4.63
CA ALA A 192 1.94 1.16 3.39
C ALA A 192 2.72 -0.07 2.87
N SER A 193 2.00 -1.06 2.38
CA SER A 193 2.59 -2.28 1.82
C SER A 193 1.88 -2.72 0.55
N HIS A 194 2.66 -3.25 -0.39
CA HIS A 194 2.13 -3.92 -1.58
C HIS A 194 1.86 -5.40 -1.28
N ARG A 195 0.66 -5.88 -1.61
CA ARG A 195 0.24 -7.28 -1.52
C ARG A 195 -0.08 -7.79 -2.92
N GLY A 196 0.50 -8.92 -3.29
CA GLY A 196 0.28 -9.53 -4.59
C GLY A 196 0.17 -11.04 -4.48
N GLY A 197 -0.50 -11.65 -5.45
CA GLY A 197 -0.79 -13.08 -5.51
C GLY A 197 -1.37 -13.46 -6.87
N PRO A 198 -1.79 -14.72 -7.08
CA PRO A 198 -2.61 -15.06 -8.25
C PRO A 198 -3.88 -14.18 -8.27
N ALA A 199 -4.39 -13.86 -9.45
CA ALA A 199 -5.63 -13.10 -9.56
C ALA A 199 -6.75 -13.83 -8.79
N GLY A 200 -7.48 -13.09 -7.94
CA GLY A 200 -8.53 -13.64 -7.08
C GLY A 200 -8.05 -14.25 -5.77
N PHE A 201 -6.80 -14.00 -5.37
CA PHE A 201 -6.33 -14.38 -4.03
C PHE A 201 -7.03 -13.63 -2.89
N VAL A 202 -7.64 -12.47 -3.18
CA VAL A 202 -8.52 -11.77 -2.24
C VAL A 202 -9.95 -12.22 -2.49
N ARG A 203 -10.58 -12.72 -1.43
CA ARG A 203 -11.91 -13.32 -1.49
C ARG A 203 -12.87 -12.51 -0.65
N VAL A 204 -14.13 -12.47 -1.08
CA VAL A 204 -15.21 -11.78 -0.36
C VAL A 204 -16.22 -12.79 0.15
N THR A 205 -16.59 -12.70 1.42
CA THR A 205 -17.63 -13.53 2.03
C THR A 205 -18.37 -12.68 3.07
N ASP A 206 -19.70 -12.59 2.96
CA ASP A 206 -20.55 -11.78 3.86
C ASP A 206 -20.05 -10.33 4.06
N GLU A 207 -19.72 -9.66 2.95
CA GLU A 207 -19.16 -8.30 2.92
C GLU A 207 -17.81 -8.12 3.64
N ARG A 208 -17.16 -9.21 4.04
CA ARG A 208 -15.79 -9.23 4.57
C ARG A 208 -14.83 -9.70 3.51
N LEU A 209 -13.63 -9.16 3.55
CA LEU A 209 -12.53 -9.59 2.70
C LEU A 209 -11.63 -10.52 3.49
N TRP A 210 -10.99 -11.44 2.79
CA TRP A 210 -9.86 -12.15 3.36
C TRP A 210 -8.87 -12.55 2.27
N TRP A 211 -7.61 -12.70 2.66
CA TRP A 211 -6.55 -13.13 1.77
C TRP A 211 -5.48 -13.92 2.54
N PRO A 212 -4.84 -14.91 1.90
CA PRO A 212 -3.71 -15.61 2.48
C PRO A 212 -2.47 -14.69 2.54
N ASP A 213 -1.66 -14.82 3.58
CA ASP A 213 -0.37 -14.12 3.64
C ASP A 213 0.71 -14.99 3.02
N TYR A 214 0.92 -14.81 1.71
CA TYR A 214 1.97 -15.49 0.99
C TYR A 214 3.36 -15.17 1.55
N PRO A 215 4.32 -16.11 1.45
CA PRO A 215 5.68 -15.91 1.94
C PRO A 215 6.30 -14.61 1.45
N GLY A 216 6.78 -13.80 2.40
CA GLY A 216 7.39 -12.50 2.15
C GLY A 216 8.81 -12.41 2.71
N ASN A 217 9.20 -11.21 3.14
CA ASN A 217 10.53 -10.94 3.72
C ASN A 217 10.65 -11.31 5.21
N ASN A 218 9.63 -11.94 5.82
CA ASN A 218 9.61 -12.30 7.25
C ASN A 218 9.80 -11.12 8.23
N MET A 219 9.63 -9.86 7.80
CA MET A 219 9.69 -8.71 8.72
C MET A 219 8.39 -8.54 9.51
N PHE A 220 7.26 -8.99 8.97
CA PHE A 220 5.94 -8.93 9.59
C PHE A 220 5.44 -7.52 9.95
N ASN A 221 5.89 -6.45 9.28
CA ASN A 221 5.50 -5.07 9.62
C ASN A 221 3.98 -4.88 9.72
N SER A 222 3.22 -5.22 8.67
CA SER A 222 1.76 -5.07 8.72
C SER A 222 1.11 -5.98 9.77
N PHE A 223 1.64 -7.18 9.99
CA PHE A 223 1.08 -8.11 10.97
C PHE A 223 1.35 -7.65 12.40
N GLY A 224 2.54 -7.10 12.64
CA GLY A 224 2.91 -6.50 13.90
C GLY A 224 2.06 -5.29 14.22
N ASN A 225 1.79 -4.44 13.23
CA ASN A 225 0.85 -3.33 13.36
C ASN A 225 -0.55 -3.84 13.73
N LEU A 226 -1.08 -4.80 12.97
CA LEU A 226 -2.42 -5.38 13.20
C LEU A 226 -2.57 -6.12 14.53
N ALA A 227 -1.46 -6.61 15.12
CA ALA A 227 -1.48 -7.22 16.44
C ALA A 227 -1.69 -6.19 17.57
N VAL A 228 -1.44 -4.91 17.31
CA VAL A 228 -1.52 -3.82 18.29
C VAL A 228 -2.70 -2.88 18.00
N ASP A 229 -2.94 -2.57 16.73
CA ASP A 229 -4.06 -1.73 16.27
C ASP A 229 -4.74 -2.40 15.06
N PRO A 230 -6.02 -2.78 15.15
CA PRO A 230 -6.72 -3.45 14.07
C PRO A 230 -7.06 -2.52 12.91
N THR A 231 -6.83 -1.21 13.02
CA THR A 231 -7.16 -0.23 11.97
C THR A 231 -6.36 -0.53 10.70
N ALA A 232 -7.08 -0.67 9.59
CA ALA A 232 -6.48 -0.99 8.29
C ALA A 232 -7.19 -0.25 7.16
N ALA A 233 -6.44 -0.01 6.09
CA ALA A 233 -6.93 0.54 4.85
C ALA A 233 -6.49 -0.31 3.67
N LEU A 234 -7.35 -0.43 2.66
CA LEU A 234 -7.05 -1.16 1.43
C LEU A 234 -7.22 -0.23 0.22
N LEU A 235 -6.36 -0.41 -0.77
CA LEU A 235 -6.48 0.20 -2.09
C LEU A 235 -6.37 -0.88 -3.16
N PHE A 236 -7.42 -0.99 -3.98
CA PHE A 236 -7.44 -1.76 -5.21
C PHE A 236 -7.41 -0.81 -6.41
N VAL A 237 -6.70 -1.20 -7.46
CA VAL A 237 -6.58 -0.43 -8.70
C VAL A 237 -6.69 -1.40 -9.87
N ASP A 238 -7.69 -1.20 -10.72
CA ASP A 238 -7.69 -1.78 -12.06
C ASP A 238 -6.88 -0.87 -12.97
N PHE A 239 -5.63 -1.24 -13.20
CA PHE A 239 -4.70 -0.47 -14.03
C PHE A 239 -5.11 -0.42 -15.51
N ARG A 240 -6.11 -1.21 -15.93
CA ARG A 240 -6.58 -1.30 -17.31
C ARG A 240 -7.74 -0.33 -17.57
N THR A 241 -8.62 -0.15 -16.59
CA THR A 241 -9.80 0.73 -16.68
C THR A 241 -9.61 2.05 -15.93
N GLY A 242 -8.65 2.11 -15.01
CA GLY A 242 -8.45 3.25 -14.12
C GLY A 242 -9.38 3.26 -12.90
N ASP A 243 -10.24 2.24 -12.73
CA ASP A 243 -11.11 2.15 -11.56
C ASP A 243 -10.29 1.89 -10.29
N THR A 244 -10.61 2.61 -9.22
CA THR A 244 -10.02 2.42 -7.90
C THR A 244 -11.08 2.20 -6.84
N LEU A 245 -10.71 1.41 -5.84
CA LEU A 245 -11.52 1.12 -4.66
C LEU A 245 -10.66 1.28 -3.42
N GLN A 246 -11.02 2.25 -2.60
CA GLN A 246 -10.41 2.53 -1.31
C GLN A 246 -11.37 2.08 -0.21
N LEU A 247 -10.84 1.29 0.72
CA LEU A 247 -11.60 0.76 1.85
C LEU A 247 -10.93 1.19 3.15
N SER A 248 -11.68 1.75 4.08
CA SER A 248 -11.24 1.98 5.46
C SER A 248 -12.01 1.04 6.39
N GLY A 249 -11.31 0.40 7.32
CA GLY A 249 -11.93 -0.62 8.18
C GLY A 249 -10.99 -1.19 9.21
N THR A 250 -11.22 -2.45 9.56
CA THR A 250 -10.39 -3.18 10.54
C THR A 250 -9.98 -4.54 10.01
N ALA A 251 -8.75 -4.96 10.33
CA ALA A 251 -8.23 -6.28 10.01
C ALA A 251 -7.75 -7.03 11.25
N THR A 252 -7.81 -8.35 11.17
CA THR A 252 -7.25 -9.27 12.16
C THR A 252 -6.46 -10.36 11.47
N VAL A 253 -5.33 -10.74 12.06
CA VAL A 253 -4.54 -11.88 11.59
C VAL A 253 -5.11 -13.16 12.19
N ASP A 254 -5.45 -14.11 11.34
CA ASP A 254 -5.90 -15.44 11.71
C ASP A 254 -4.76 -16.44 11.45
N TRP A 255 -4.27 -17.04 12.54
CA TRP A 255 -3.20 -18.05 12.56
C TRP A 255 -3.80 -19.45 12.67
N ALA A 256 -4.65 -19.82 11.72
CA ALA A 256 -5.18 -21.18 11.67
C ALA A 256 -4.06 -22.19 11.32
N ALA A 257 -4.13 -23.40 11.88
CA ALA A 257 -3.31 -24.50 11.38
C ALA A 257 -3.63 -24.70 9.88
N PRO A 258 -2.66 -25.10 9.03
CA PRO A 258 -2.92 -25.42 7.62
C PRO A 258 -3.82 -26.67 7.54
N ALA A 259 -5.12 -26.48 7.76
CA ALA A 259 -6.13 -27.52 7.81
C ALA A 259 -7.49 -26.88 7.55
N GLU A 260 -7.69 -26.50 6.29
CA GLU A 260 -8.91 -26.52 5.47
C GLU A 260 -8.58 -25.74 4.19
N ASP A 261 -9.18 -26.11 3.06
CA ASP A 261 -8.86 -25.74 1.65
C ASP A 261 -8.97 -24.23 1.30
N HIS A 262 -8.85 -23.35 2.30
CA HIS A 262 -9.19 -21.94 2.20
C HIS A 262 -7.96 -21.03 2.18
N ASP A 263 -6.87 -21.28 2.89
CA ASP A 263 -5.76 -20.29 2.99
C ASP A 263 -4.61 -20.50 1.99
N ASP A 264 -4.82 -21.23 0.90
CA ASP A 264 -3.76 -21.61 -0.05
C ASP A 264 -2.55 -22.30 0.63
N GLN A 265 -2.77 -22.93 1.79
CA GLN A 265 -1.77 -23.61 2.60
C GLN A 265 -0.67 -22.68 3.13
N THR A 266 -0.96 -21.37 3.29
CA THR A 266 0.01 -20.43 3.90
C THR A 266 0.11 -20.57 5.42
N GLY A 267 -0.86 -21.24 6.05
CA GLY A 267 -0.95 -21.42 7.51
C GLY A 267 -1.29 -20.13 8.26
N ARG A 268 -1.80 -19.13 7.56
CA ARG A 268 -2.23 -17.83 8.09
C ARG A 268 -2.90 -16.97 7.03
N ARG A 269 -3.91 -16.20 7.44
CA ARG A 269 -4.65 -15.27 6.58
C ARG A 269 -4.97 -13.98 7.33
N VAL A 270 -5.39 -12.96 6.59
CA VAL A 270 -5.94 -11.74 7.17
C VAL A 270 -7.42 -11.67 6.86
N LEU A 271 -8.23 -11.34 7.86
CA LEU A 271 -9.64 -11.04 7.72
C LEU A 271 -9.82 -9.52 7.82
N PHE A 272 -10.55 -8.91 6.90
CA PHE A 272 -10.81 -7.47 6.86
C PHE A 272 -12.30 -7.19 6.80
N THR A 273 -12.76 -6.28 7.66
CA THR A 273 -14.15 -5.79 7.68
C THR A 273 -14.17 -4.32 7.22
N PRO A 274 -14.70 -4.01 6.02
CA PRO A 274 -14.84 -2.64 5.56
C PRO A 274 -15.85 -1.88 6.43
N ARG A 275 -15.58 -0.60 6.66
CA ARG A 275 -16.49 0.34 7.34
C ARG A 275 -16.88 1.51 6.44
N GLN A 276 -15.95 1.93 5.57
CA GLN A 276 -16.18 2.94 4.56
C GLN A 276 -15.61 2.47 3.22
N VAL A 277 -16.30 2.84 2.15
CA VAL A 277 -16.03 2.43 0.78
C VAL A 277 -16.06 3.67 -0.09
N VAL A 278 -14.95 3.95 -0.76
CA VAL A 278 -14.87 5.02 -1.75
C VAL A 278 -14.36 4.42 -3.05
N ALA A 279 -15.17 4.51 -4.10
CA ALA A 279 -14.79 4.07 -5.44
C ALA A 279 -14.67 5.28 -6.36
N THR A 280 -13.57 5.37 -7.09
CA THR A 280 -13.33 6.43 -8.06
C THR A 280 -12.83 5.85 -9.39
N ALA A 281 -12.83 6.66 -10.44
CA ALA A 281 -12.19 6.32 -11.70
C ALA A 281 -11.13 7.36 -12.03
N ILE A 282 -9.99 6.90 -12.55
CA ILE A 282 -8.84 7.68 -13.00
C ILE A 282 -8.75 7.54 -14.53
N PRO A 283 -9.42 8.40 -15.32
CA PRO A 283 -9.59 8.20 -16.77
C PRO A 283 -8.26 8.06 -17.54
N ASP A 284 -7.21 8.72 -17.07
CA ASP A 284 -5.90 8.76 -17.75
C ASP A 284 -4.94 7.65 -17.30
N LEU A 285 -5.37 6.77 -16.40
CA LEU A 285 -4.59 5.61 -16.00
C LEU A 285 -4.85 4.46 -16.97
N THR A 286 -3.88 4.19 -17.84
CA THR A 286 -3.95 3.03 -18.74
C THR A 286 -2.70 2.17 -18.64
N SER A 287 -2.94 0.87 -18.61
CA SER A 287 -1.94 -0.16 -18.83
C SER A 287 -2.37 -0.96 -20.06
N PRO A 288 -1.60 -0.93 -21.17
CA PRO A 288 -1.95 -1.72 -22.34
C PRO A 288 -2.01 -3.20 -21.95
N ALA A 289 -3.01 -3.91 -22.49
CA ALA A 289 -3.14 -5.35 -22.26
C ALA A 289 -1.84 -6.06 -22.66
N ARG A 290 -1.48 -7.13 -21.93
CA ARG A 290 -0.32 -7.97 -22.28
C ARG A 290 -0.44 -8.37 -23.76
N ALA A 291 0.52 -7.97 -24.59
CA ALA A 291 0.68 -8.56 -25.90
C ALA A 291 1.04 -10.05 -25.72
N GLY A 292 0.13 -10.94 -26.11
CA GLY A 292 0.39 -12.39 -26.21
C GLY A 292 0.03 -13.22 -24.97
N GLN A 293 -1.25 -13.57 -24.84
CA GLN A 293 -1.71 -14.89 -24.37
C GLN A 293 -2.96 -15.27 -25.18
N HIS A 294 -2.78 -15.36 -26.49
CA HIS A 294 -3.58 -16.24 -27.33
C HIS A 294 -2.60 -17.24 -27.92
N GLU A 295 -2.51 -18.40 -27.26
CA GLU A 295 -2.24 -19.72 -27.85
C GLU A 295 -2.58 -20.78 -26.80
#